data_AF-A0A343THQ0-F1
#
_entry.id   AF-A0A343THQ0-F1
#
_cell.length_a   1.000
_cell.length_b   1.000
_cell.length_c   1.000
_cell.angle_alpha   90.00
_cell.angle_beta   90.00
_cell.angle_gamma   90.00
#
_symmetry.space_group_name_H-M   'P 1'
#
loop_
_entity.id
_entity.type
_entity.pdbx_description
1 polymer ?
#
loop_
_entity_poly.entity_id
_entity_poly.type
_entity_poly.pdbx_seq_one_letter_code
_entity_poly.pdbx_strand_id
1 'polypeptide(L)'
;MKGTRKKLANHPRERGQSPPQRAIQEYEEGQMVHLKIDPSVPKGRFHPRFSGHTGEVIGTQGSSYKVSITDGGKEKTVIAHPAHLRAQQG
;
A
#
# COMPACT_ATOMS: atom_id res chain seq x y z
N MET A 1 -9.44 -3.14 14.24
CA MET A 1 -9.55 -3.88 12.95
C MET A 1 -10.10 -5.28 13.22
N LYS A 2 -11.06 -5.76 12.43
CA LYS A 2 -11.59 -7.14 12.51
C LYS A 2 -11.34 -7.87 11.19
N GLY A 3 -11.22 -9.19 11.21
CA GLY A 3 -11.07 -10.01 9.99
C GLY A 3 -9.70 -9.92 9.27
N THR A 4 -8.64 -9.52 9.98
CA THR A 4 -7.32 -9.28 9.37
C THR A 4 -6.35 -10.46 9.43
N ARG A 5 -6.69 -11.55 10.14
CA ARG A 5 -5.77 -12.70 10.36
C ARG A 5 -5.12 -13.19 9.07
N LYS A 6 -5.89 -13.36 7.99
CA LYS A 6 -5.36 -13.78 6.68
C LYS A 6 -4.73 -12.63 5.89
N LYS A 7 -5.31 -11.43 5.92
CA LYS A 7 -4.82 -10.24 5.18
C LYS A 7 -3.47 -9.73 5.68
N LEU A 8 -3.13 -10.02 6.93
CA LEU A 8 -1.87 -9.64 7.59
C LEU A 8 -0.99 -10.85 7.87
N ALA A 9 -1.21 -11.97 7.19
CA ALA A 9 -0.34 -13.13 7.27
C ALA A 9 0.39 -13.31 5.94
N ASN A 10 1.70 -13.52 6.00
CA ASN A 10 2.49 -13.94 4.85
C ASN A 10 2.26 -15.43 4.57
N HIS A 11 2.32 -15.79 3.28
CA HIS A 11 2.53 -17.17 2.89
C HIS A 11 3.84 -17.67 3.52
N PRO A 12 3.97 -18.94 3.98
CA PRO A 12 5.17 -19.41 4.65
C PRO A 12 6.49 -19.12 3.92
N ARG A 13 6.49 -19.18 2.58
CA ARG A 13 7.67 -18.89 1.72
C ARG A 13 7.95 -17.40 1.51
N GLU A 14 7.02 -16.53 1.90
CA GLU A 14 7.15 -15.07 1.84
C GLU A 14 7.38 -14.45 3.23
N ARG A 15 7.60 -15.29 4.26
CA ARG A 15 7.93 -14.83 5.61
C ARG A 15 9.39 -14.34 5.67
N GLY A 16 9.65 -13.47 6.63
CA GLY A 16 10.96 -12.84 6.82
C GLY A 16 10.95 -11.38 6.38
N GLN A 17 12.11 -10.73 6.50
CA GLN A 17 12.27 -9.34 6.14
C GLN A 17 12.00 -9.14 4.64
N SER A 18 11.10 -8.20 4.31
CA SER A 18 10.83 -7.86 2.91
C SER A 18 12.04 -7.19 2.26
N PRO A 19 12.24 -7.37 0.93
CA PRO A 19 13.35 -6.76 0.21
C PRO A 19 13.37 -5.23 0.40
N PRO A 20 14.53 -4.63 0.74
CA PRO A 20 14.65 -3.22 1.06
C PRO A 20 14.28 -2.31 -0.13
N GLN A 21 14.50 -2.77 -1.36
CA GLN A 21 14.14 -2.05 -2.59
C GLN A 21 12.68 -1.57 -2.58
N ARG A 22 11.76 -2.37 -2.01
CA ARG A 22 10.34 -2.01 -1.95
C ARG A 22 10.07 -0.82 -1.02
N ALA A 23 10.91 -0.60 -0.01
CA ALA A 23 10.76 0.47 0.96
C ALA A 23 11.32 1.81 0.47
N ILE A 24 12.15 1.80 -0.57
CA ILE A 24 12.75 2.99 -1.19
C ILE A 24 12.23 3.24 -2.61
N GLN A 25 11.22 2.49 -3.05
CA GLN A 25 10.62 2.67 -4.36
C GLN A 25 9.97 4.05 -4.46
N GLU A 26 10.29 4.78 -5.53
CA GLU A 26 9.68 6.07 -5.82
C GLU A 26 8.50 5.89 -6.78
N TYR A 27 7.50 6.76 -6.60
CA TYR A 27 6.31 6.88 -7.44
C TYR A 27 6.06 8.36 -7.77
N GLU A 28 5.63 8.62 -8.99
CA GLU A 28 5.32 9.97 -9.47
C GLU A 28 3.84 10.32 -9.26
N GLU A 29 3.52 11.61 -9.18
CA GLU A 29 2.12 12.05 -9.20
C GLU A 29 1.45 11.66 -10.53
N GLY A 30 0.21 11.19 -10.46
CA GLY A 30 -0.50 10.60 -11.60
C GLY A 30 -0.23 9.11 -11.80
N GLN A 31 0.75 8.52 -11.11
CA GLN A 31 1.05 7.11 -11.25
C GLN A 31 -0.02 6.24 -10.56
N MET A 32 -0.48 5.20 -11.28
CA MET A 32 -1.39 4.20 -10.72
C MET A 32 -0.64 3.16 -9.89
N VAL A 33 -1.11 2.93 -8.67
CA VAL A 33 -0.52 2.00 -7.71
C VAL A 33 -1.56 1.09 -7.06
N HIS A 34 -1.20 -0.17 -6.87
CA HIS A 34 -1.95 -1.13 -6.06
C HIS A 34 -1.59 -0.97 -4.58
N LEU A 35 -2.61 -0.84 -3.74
CA LEU A 35 -2.50 -0.84 -2.29
C LEU A 35 -2.47 -2.28 -1.79
N LYS A 36 -1.29 -2.75 -1.36
CA LYS A 36 -1.13 -4.09 -0.78
C LYS A 36 -0.26 -4.03 0.46
N ILE A 37 -0.87 -4.30 1.62
CA ILE A 37 -0.12 -4.35 2.88
C ILE A 37 0.96 -5.42 2.78
N ASP A 38 2.15 -5.07 3.24
CA ASP A 38 3.26 -5.97 3.45
C ASP A 38 3.26 -6.37 4.94
N PRO A 39 2.88 -7.60 5.28
CA PRO A 39 2.81 -8.05 6.66
C PRO A 39 4.16 -8.04 7.40
N SER A 40 5.29 -8.04 6.68
CA SER A 40 6.63 -7.96 7.26
C SER A 40 7.09 -6.54 7.55
N VAL A 41 6.39 -5.51 7.03
CA VAL A 41 6.72 -4.10 7.28
C VAL A 41 5.62 -3.45 8.14
N PRO A 42 5.88 -3.16 9.43
CA PRO A 42 4.86 -2.56 10.31
C PRO A 42 4.56 -1.08 10.02
N LYS A 43 5.57 -0.32 9.60
CA LYS A 43 5.50 1.15 9.49
C LYS A 43 4.75 1.60 8.23
N GLY A 44 3.97 2.67 8.37
CA GLY A 44 3.30 3.35 7.26
C GLY A 44 2.20 2.53 6.57
N ARG A 45 1.64 1.53 7.26
CA ARG A 45 0.45 0.79 6.83
C ARG A 45 -0.78 1.68 6.79
N PHE A 46 -1.62 1.44 5.80
CA PHE A 46 -2.99 1.95 5.75
C PHE A 46 -3.98 0.96 6.37
N HIS A 47 -5.25 1.36 6.46
CA HIS A 47 -6.31 0.49 7.00
C HIS A 47 -6.57 -0.73 6.07
N PRO A 48 -6.51 -2.00 6.53
CA PRO A 48 -6.64 -3.22 5.71
C PRO A 48 -7.92 -3.38 4.90
N ARG A 49 -8.94 -2.57 5.17
CA ARG A 49 -10.11 -2.42 4.30
C ARG A 49 -9.71 -2.00 2.88
N PHE A 50 -8.69 -1.17 2.74
CA PHE A 50 -8.25 -0.63 1.46
C PHE A 50 -7.26 -1.53 0.73
N SER A 51 -6.80 -2.63 1.36
CA SER A 51 -5.91 -3.56 0.69
C SER A 51 -6.63 -4.21 -0.50
N GLY A 52 -6.00 -4.19 -1.66
CA GLY A 52 -6.56 -4.63 -2.93
C GLY A 52 -7.18 -3.51 -3.79
N HIS A 53 -7.26 -2.28 -3.28
CA HIS A 53 -7.63 -1.14 -4.12
C HIS A 53 -6.45 -0.76 -5.02
N THR A 54 -6.78 -0.16 -6.15
CA THR A 54 -5.84 0.55 -7.02
C THR A 54 -6.23 2.02 -6.99
N GLY A 55 -5.24 2.90 -6.96
CA GLY A 55 -5.46 4.34 -6.88
C GLY A 55 -4.34 5.12 -7.54
N GLU A 56 -4.53 6.43 -7.62
CA GLU A 56 -3.59 7.36 -8.22
C GLU A 56 -2.78 8.08 -7.14
N VAL A 57 -1.47 8.18 -7.33
CA VAL A 57 -0.61 8.99 -6.45
C VAL A 57 -0.93 10.48 -6.69
N ILE A 58 -1.33 11.18 -5.64
CA ILE A 58 -1.69 12.61 -5.66
C ILE A 58 -0.69 13.47 -4.85
N GLY A 59 0.52 12.95 -4.68
CA GLY A 59 1.64 13.60 -4.00
C GLY A 59 2.11 12.87 -2.75
N THR A 60 2.93 13.55 -1.96
CA THR A 60 3.62 12.97 -0.80
C THR A 60 3.25 13.65 0.52
N GLN A 61 3.48 12.95 1.62
CA GLN A 61 3.45 13.49 2.97
C GLN A 61 4.59 12.85 3.78
N GLY A 62 5.68 13.61 3.96
CA GLY A 62 6.94 13.05 4.48
C GLY A 62 7.47 11.95 3.56
N SER A 63 7.82 10.79 4.12
CA SER A 63 8.25 9.61 3.35
C SER A 63 7.11 8.70 2.88
N SER A 64 5.86 9.14 3.02
CA SER A 64 4.67 8.40 2.57
C SER A 64 4.05 9.06 1.34
N TYR A 65 3.28 8.29 0.59
CA TYR A 65 2.48 8.77 -0.53
C TYR A 65 1.03 8.98 -0.11
N LYS A 66 0.42 10.02 -0.67
CA LYS A 66 -1.04 10.23 -0.69
C LYS A 66 -1.57 9.57 -1.96
N VAL A 67 -2.50 8.64 -1.80
CA VAL A 67 -3.10 7.89 -2.92
C VAL A 67 -4.61 8.12 -2.90
N SER A 68 -5.18 8.64 -3.99
CA SER A 68 -6.64 8.73 -4.14
C SER A 68 -7.21 7.37 -4.52
N ILE A 69 -8.22 6.90 -3.80
CA ILE A 69 -8.98 5.69 -4.11
C ILE A 69 -10.48 5.97 -4.05
N THR A 70 -11.26 5.18 -4.78
CA THR A 70 -12.72 5.12 -4.61
C THR A 70 -13.10 3.88 -3.80
N ASP A 71 -13.81 4.07 -2.69
CA ASP A 71 -14.24 2.99 -1.80
C ASP A 71 -15.75 3.09 -1.56
N GLY A 72 -16.51 2.23 -2.25
CA GLY A 72 -17.97 2.22 -2.21
C GLY A 72 -18.60 3.51 -2.77
N GLY A 73 -18.02 4.05 -3.86
CA GLY A 73 -18.50 5.27 -4.51
C GLY A 73 -18.04 6.58 -3.85
N LYS A 74 -17.29 6.52 -2.74
CA LYS A 74 -16.72 7.71 -2.09
C LYS A 74 -15.21 7.78 -2.33
N GLU A 75 -14.74 8.94 -2.78
CA GLU A 75 -13.32 9.23 -2.88
C GLU A 75 -12.67 9.40 -1.49
N LYS A 76 -11.46 8.86 -1.33
CA LYS A 76 -10.68 8.92 -0.10
C LYS A 76 -9.20 9.04 -0.42
N THR A 77 -8.50 9.85 0.36
CA THR A 77 -7.03 9.87 0.37
C THR A 77 -6.50 8.84 1.36
N VAL A 78 -5.65 7.94 0.89
CA VAL A 78 -4.92 6.97 1.71
C VAL A 78 -3.47 7.38 1.83
N ILE A 79 -2.92 7.36 3.04
CA ILE A 79 -1.50 7.59 3.29
C ILE A 79 -0.83 6.23 3.44
N ALA A 80 0.18 5.96 2.62
CA ALA A 80 0.87 4.67 2.59
C ALA A 80 2.38 4.81 2.34
N HIS A 81 3.18 3.99 3.02
CA HIS A 81 4.61 3.86 2.73
C HIS A 81 4.84 3.11 1.40
N PRO A 82 5.95 3.36 0.67
CA PRO A 82 6.31 2.66 -0.55
C PRO A 82 6.27 1.13 -0.45
N ALA A 83 6.65 0.59 0.72
CA ALA A 83 6.64 -0.85 0.98
C ALA A 83 5.27 -1.51 0.74
N HIS A 84 4.19 -0.75 0.88
CA HIS A 84 2.80 -1.18 0.75
C HIS A 84 2.15 -0.80 -0.58
N LEU A 85 2.94 -0.29 -1.53
CA LEU A 85 2.52 0.09 -2.86
C LEU A 85 3.21 -0.80 -3.90
N ARG A 86 2.54 -0.97 -5.03
CA ARG A 86 3.10 -1.61 -6.23
C ARG A 86 2.64 -0.82 -7.44
N ALA A 87 3.56 -0.47 -8.34
CA ALA A 87 3.19 0.14 -9.61
C ALA A 87 2.23 -0.79 -10.37
N GLN A 88 1.16 -0.23 -10.93
CA GLN A 88 0.35 -0.94 -11.91
C GLN A 88 1.15 -0.99 -13.22
N GLN A 89 1.33 -2.20 -13.76
CA GLN A 89 1.85 -2.37 -15.11
C GLN A 89 0.67 -2.33 -16.08
N GLY A 90 0.81 -1.56 -17.15
CA GLY A 90 -0.15 -1.52 -18.26
C GLY A 90 -0.12 -2.78 -19.11
#